data_AF-A0A7V2CYA3-F1
#
_entry.id   AF-A0A7V2CYA3-F1
#
_cell.length_a   1.000
_cell.length_b   1.000
_cell.length_c   1.000
_cell.angle_alpha   90.00
_cell.angle_beta   90.00
_cell.angle_gamma   90.00
#
_symmetry.space_group_name_H-M   'P 1'
#
loop_
_entity.id
_entity.type
_entity.pdbx_description
1 polymer ?
#
loop_
_entity_poly.entity_id
_entity_poly.type
_entity_poly.pdbx_seq_one_letter_code
_entity_poly.pdbx_strand_id
1 'polypeptide(L)'
;MNPDARTEKQLDVFMEPAPEAGALKLRPFSAGTLTLCRKLGLTMILGSADDKAALSDEEKQRQITTFLFIQSAPIETVKKAAKLAREDRTAFEDQYLLDFELNLPVGAMARAVEQLAAGIEMVGAAQFETVPREESPGGRQESPPPNS
;
A
#
# COMPACT_ATOMS: atom_id res chain seq x y z
N MET A 1 19.69 1.46 19.14
CA MET A 1 18.79 2.32 18.33
C MET A 1 17.50 2.46 19.11
N ASN A 2 17.08 3.68 19.44
CA ASN A 2 15.92 3.93 20.31
C ASN A 2 14.62 3.68 19.51
N PRO A 3 13.63 2.91 20.01
CA PRO A 3 12.37 2.67 19.30
C PRO A 3 11.64 3.96 18.92
N ASP A 4 11.66 4.98 19.77
CA ASP A 4 11.03 6.29 19.50
C ASP A 4 11.54 6.95 18.21
N ALA A 5 12.85 6.87 17.95
CA ALA A 5 13.46 7.46 16.75
C ALA A 5 13.12 6.70 15.46
N ARG A 6 12.68 5.43 15.57
CA ARG A 6 12.23 4.61 14.45
C ARG A 6 10.77 4.93 14.12
N THR A 7 9.92 5.05 15.13
CA THR A 7 8.49 5.38 14.99
C THR A 7 8.30 6.81 14.47
N GLU A 8 9.11 7.77 14.94
CA GLU A 8 9.09 9.15 14.41
C GLU A 8 9.52 9.21 12.94
N LYS A 9 10.62 8.53 12.56
CA LYS A 9 11.05 8.43 11.15
C LYS A 9 10.01 7.77 10.25
N GLN A 10 9.25 6.82 10.78
CA GLN A 10 8.17 6.17 10.03
C GLN A 10 7.00 7.13 9.80
N LEU A 11 6.61 7.91 10.81
CA LEU A 11 5.52 8.89 10.72
C LEU A 11 5.87 10.08 9.83
N ASP A 12 7.11 10.57 9.87
CA ASP A 12 7.54 11.70 9.04
C ASP A 12 7.38 11.39 7.55
N VAL A 13 7.64 10.16 7.10
CA VAL A 13 7.46 9.74 5.70
C VAL A 13 5.97 9.62 5.30
N PHE A 14 5.08 9.33 6.25
CA PHE A 14 3.62 9.42 6.02
C PHE A 14 3.15 10.87 5.88
N MET A 15 3.92 11.84 6.36
CA MET A 15 3.58 13.26 6.37
C MET A 15 4.41 14.11 5.41
N GLU A 16 5.51 13.57 4.87
CA GLU A 16 6.36 14.24 3.89
C GLU A 16 5.57 14.59 2.61
N PRO A 17 5.91 15.71 1.95
CA PRO A 17 5.26 16.11 0.72
C PRO A 17 5.41 15.00 -0.32
N ALA A 18 4.27 14.48 -0.75
CA ALA A 18 3.99 13.90 -2.07
C ALA A 18 5.23 13.77 -2.97
N PRO A 19 5.96 12.64 -2.94
CA PRO A 19 7.12 12.48 -3.82
C PRO A 19 6.67 12.56 -5.28
N GLU A 20 7.48 13.21 -6.12
CA GLU A 20 7.18 13.36 -7.54
C GLU A 20 7.66 12.13 -8.33
N ALA A 21 6.79 11.51 -9.14
CA ALA A 21 7.18 10.49 -10.10
C ALA A 21 7.10 11.08 -11.52
N GLY A 22 8.19 11.70 -11.97
CA GLY A 22 8.15 12.54 -13.17
C GLY A 22 7.32 13.80 -12.90
N ALA A 23 6.28 14.05 -13.70
CA ALA A 23 5.34 15.16 -13.47
C ALA A 23 4.15 14.79 -12.57
N LEU A 24 4.08 13.55 -12.07
CA LEU A 24 2.98 13.09 -11.22
C LEU A 24 3.24 13.48 -9.76
N LYS A 25 2.28 14.21 -9.18
CA LYS A 25 2.23 14.45 -7.73
C LYS A 25 1.54 13.28 -7.04
N LEU A 26 2.30 12.47 -6.31
CA LEU A 26 1.76 11.30 -5.60
C LEU A 26 1.16 11.71 -4.25
N ARG A 27 0.26 10.91 -3.68
CA ARG A 27 -0.18 11.15 -2.29
C ARG A 27 0.85 10.57 -1.33
N PRO A 28 0.88 11.04 -0.09
CA PRO A 28 1.50 10.26 0.97
C PRO A 28 0.86 8.88 1.04
N PHE A 29 1.68 7.87 1.33
CA PHE A 29 1.16 6.51 1.56
C PHE A 29 0.14 6.55 2.70
N SER A 30 -0.90 5.72 2.63
CA SER A 30 -1.91 5.67 3.69
C SER A 30 -2.42 4.24 3.89
N ALA A 31 -3.04 3.99 5.04
CA ALA A 31 -3.76 2.73 5.27
C ALA A 31 -4.85 2.48 4.21
N GLY A 32 -5.45 3.55 3.67
CA GLY A 32 -6.42 3.48 2.58
C GLY A 32 -5.78 2.98 1.28
N THR A 33 -4.59 3.47 0.94
CA THR A 33 -3.81 2.99 -0.21
C THR A 33 -3.50 1.50 -0.07
N LEU A 34 -3.01 1.05 1.09
CA LEU A 34 -2.71 -0.37 1.32
C LEU A 34 -3.97 -1.25 1.20
N THR A 35 -5.09 -0.77 1.71
CA THR A 35 -6.38 -1.45 1.60
C THR A 35 -6.83 -1.59 0.14
N LEU A 36 -6.63 -0.55 -0.68
CA LEU A 36 -6.91 -0.61 -2.11
C LEU A 36 -5.96 -1.57 -2.83
N CYS A 37 -4.66 -1.51 -2.55
CA CYS A 37 -3.68 -2.44 -3.13
C CYS A 37 -4.03 -3.91 -2.83
N ARG A 38 -4.46 -4.23 -1.59
CA ARG A 38 -4.94 -5.58 -1.23
C ARG A 38 -6.16 -5.98 -2.05
N LYS A 39 -7.17 -5.10 -2.09
CA LYS A 39 -8.44 -5.36 -2.77
C LYS A 39 -8.30 -5.50 -4.29
N LEU A 40 -7.30 -4.89 -4.88
CA LEU A 40 -7.02 -4.92 -6.31
C LEU A 40 -5.96 -5.95 -6.70
N GLY A 41 -5.44 -6.73 -5.73
CA GLY A 41 -4.47 -7.79 -5.98
C GLY A 41 -3.09 -7.29 -6.42
N LEU A 42 -2.63 -6.14 -5.93
CA LEU A 42 -1.34 -5.57 -6.33
C LEU A 42 -0.16 -6.28 -5.61
N THR A 43 0.12 -7.50 -6.04
CA THR A 43 1.19 -8.39 -5.55
C THR A 43 2.58 -7.78 -5.65
N MET A 44 2.87 -6.93 -6.64
CA MET A 44 4.12 -6.16 -6.72
C MET A 44 4.36 -5.31 -5.47
N ILE A 45 3.28 -4.84 -4.85
CA ILE A 45 3.31 -3.94 -3.71
C ILE A 45 3.29 -4.71 -2.40
N LEU A 46 2.47 -5.76 -2.32
CA LEU A 46 2.13 -6.44 -1.06
C LEU A 46 2.49 -7.93 -0.99
N GLY A 47 2.92 -8.52 -2.10
CA GLY A 47 3.32 -9.92 -2.17
C GLY A 47 4.70 -10.16 -1.56
N SER A 48 5.00 -11.44 -1.32
CA SER A 48 6.34 -11.90 -0.95
C SER A 48 7.33 -11.75 -2.13
N ALA A 49 8.62 -11.97 -1.88
CA ALA A 49 9.62 -11.96 -2.95
C ALA A 49 9.31 -13.00 -4.04
N ASP A 50 8.86 -14.18 -3.63
CA ASP A 50 8.50 -15.27 -4.55
C ASP A 50 7.26 -14.91 -5.37
N ASP A 51 6.24 -14.31 -4.75
CA ASP A 51 5.04 -13.87 -5.44
C ASP A 51 5.36 -12.82 -6.53
N LYS A 52 6.29 -11.90 -6.23
CA LYS A 52 6.74 -10.88 -7.18
C LYS A 52 7.55 -11.46 -8.33
N ALA A 53 8.39 -12.45 -8.05
CA ALA A 53 9.20 -13.14 -9.06
C ALA A 53 8.33 -13.93 -10.05
N ALA A 54 7.17 -14.43 -9.60
CA ALA A 54 6.23 -15.18 -10.42
C ALA A 54 5.42 -14.30 -11.41
N LEU A 55 5.43 -12.97 -11.26
CA LEU A 55 4.70 -12.07 -12.16
C LEU A 55 5.43 -11.90 -13.50
N SER A 56 4.68 -11.91 -14.60
CA SER A 56 5.21 -11.50 -15.91
C SER A 56 5.55 -10.01 -15.91
N ASP A 57 6.41 -9.55 -16.82
CA ASP A 57 6.79 -8.13 -16.86
C ASP A 57 5.60 -7.22 -17.20
N GLU A 58 4.69 -7.70 -18.05
CA GLU A 58 3.41 -7.02 -18.33
C GLU A 58 2.55 -6.88 -17.07
N GLU A 59 2.47 -7.93 -16.25
CA GLU A 59 1.75 -7.92 -14.98
C GLU A 59 2.37 -6.92 -13.99
N LYS A 60 3.71 -6.91 -13.91
CA LYS A 60 4.44 -5.95 -13.07
C LYS A 60 4.12 -4.53 -13.48
N GLN A 61 4.23 -4.24 -14.78
CA GLN A 61 3.93 -2.93 -15.34
C GLN A 61 2.49 -2.52 -15.02
N ARG A 62 1.50 -3.38 -15.27
CA ARG A 62 0.09 -3.11 -15.00
C ARG A 62 -0.16 -2.79 -13.53
N GLN A 63 0.47 -3.54 -12.61
CA GLN A 63 0.32 -3.29 -11.19
C GLN A 63 0.99 -1.99 -10.73
N ILE A 64 2.15 -1.63 -11.31
CA ILE A 64 2.82 -0.35 -11.06
C ILE A 64 1.97 0.81 -11.59
N THR A 65 1.44 0.72 -12.81
CA THR A 65 0.49 1.71 -13.35
C THR A 65 -0.70 1.86 -12.42
N THR A 66 -1.32 0.75 -12.02
CA THR A 66 -2.49 0.76 -11.14
C THR A 66 -2.17 1.47 -9.82
N PHE A 67 -0.99 1.20 -9.26
CA PHE A 67 -0.52 1.87 -8.06
C PHE A 67 -0.35 3.39 -8.28
N LEU A 68 0.27 3.80 -9.39
CA LEU A 68 0.44 5.21 -9.73
C LEU A 68 -0.89 5.93 -9.92
N PHE A 69 -1.86 5.28 -10.58
CA PHE A 69 -3.22 5.79 -10.71
C PHE A 69 -3.86 6.02 -9.34
N ILE A 70 -3.79 5.01 -8.45
CA ILE A 70 -4.28 5.13 -7.08
C ILE A 70 -3.61 6.28 -6.35
N GLN A 71 -2.34 6.56 -6.62
CA GLN A 71 -1.59 7.63 -5.94
C GLN A 71 -1.72 9.01 -6.55
N SER A 72 -2.13 9.16 -7.80
CA SER A 72 -2.12 10.47 -8.48
C SER A 72 -3.51 10.95 -8.92
N ALA A 73 -4.44 10.04 -9.27
CA ALA A 73 -5.76 10.41 -9.77
C ALA A 73 -6.72 10.92 -8.66
N PRO A 74 -7.64 11.88 -8.91
CA PRO A 74 -8.55 12.40 -7.89
C PRO A 74 -9.26 11.31 -7.07
N ILE A 75 -9.40 11.51 -5.75
CA ILE A 75 -9.88 10.45 -4.84
C ILE A 75 -11.25 9.89 -5.21
N GLU A 76 -12.16 10.73 -5.72
CA GLU A 76 -13.48 10.29 -6.19
C GLU A 76 -13.38 9.44 -7.46
N THR A 77 -12.43 9.73 -8.35
CA THR A 77 -12.11 8.89 -9.50
C THR A 77 -11.59 7.53 -9.05
N VAL A 78 -10.65 7.51 -8.10
CA VAL A 78 -10.09 6.27 -7.54
C VAL A 78 -11.18 5.41 -6.88
N LYS A 79 -12.11 6.01 -6.13
CA LYS A 79 -13.23 5.28 -5.51
C LYS A 79 -14.14 4.63 -6.54
N LYS A 80 -14.50 5.36 -7.61
CA LYS A 80 -15.32 4.83 -8.72
C LYS A 80 -14.60 3.71 -9.45
N ALA A 81 -13.35 3.94 -9.81
CA ALA A 81 -12.50 2.97 -10.49
C ALA A 81 -12.31 1.69 -9.66
N ALA A 82 -12.06 1.82 -8.35
CA ALA A 82 -11.89 0.66 -7.45
C ALA A 82 -13.18 -0.13 -7.22
N LYS A 83 -14.36 0.52 -7.35
CA LYS A 83 -15.64 -0.18 -7.36
C LYS A 83 -15.78 -0.97 -8.67
N LEU A 84 -15.59 -0.31 -9.81
CA LEU A 84 -15.67 -0.93 -11.14
C LEU A 84 -14.72 -2.13 -11.26
N ALA A 85 -13.47 -1.99 -10.81
CA ALA A 85 -12.47 -3.06 -10.89
C ALA A 85 -12.86 -4.36 -10.15
N ARG A 86 -13.81 -4.32 -9.21
CA ARG A 86 -14.34 -5.52 -8.54
C ARG A 86 -15.49 -6.18 -9.31
N GLU A 87 -16.20 -5.39 -10.09
CA GLU A 87 -17.36 -5.81 -10.87
C GLU A 87 -16.92 -6.28 -12.26
N ASP A 88 -16.03 -5.51 -12.88
CA ASP A 88 -15.47 -5.74 -14.21
C ASP A 88 -14.05 -5.16 -14.27
N ARG A 89 -13.06 -6.07 -14.24
CA ARG A 89 -11.65 -5.69 -14.28
C ARG A 89 -11.26 -5.09 -15.63
N THR A 90 -11.76 -5.65 -16.72
CA THR A 90 -11.44 -5.19 -18.08
C THR A 90 -11.97 -3.78 -18.31
N ALA A 91 -13.22 -3.51 -17.91
CA ALA A 91 -13.79 -2.18 -18.01
C ALA A 91 -13.04 -1.14 -17.17
N PHE A 92 -12.52 -1.54 -16.00
CA PHE A 92 -11.63 -0.66 -15.22
C PHE A 92 -10.33 -0.35 -15.95
N GLU A 93 -9.69 -1.36 -16.54
CA GLU A 93 -8.44 -1.21 -17.28
C GLU A 93 -8.62 -0.29 -18.49
N ASP A 94 -9.68 -0.50 -19.28
CA ASP A 94 -9.96 0.31 -20.48
C ASP A 94 -10.38 1.75 -20.15
N GLN A 95 -11.22 1.96 -19.13
CA GLN A 95 -11.79 3.29 -18.86
C GLN A 95 -10.89 4.19 -18.01
N TYR A 96 -10.07 3.60 -17.13
CA TYR A 96 -9.28 4.36 -16.18
C TYR A 96 -7.78 4.17 -16.34
N LEU A 97 -7.31 2.93 -16.53
CA LEU A 97 -5.87 2.72 -16.64
C LEU A 97 -5.34 3.11 -18.01
N LEU A 98 -6.01 2.76 -19.10
CA LEU A 98 -5.55 3.11 -20.45
C LEU A 98 -5.45 4.64 -20.62
N ASP A 99 -6.50 5.38 -20.22
CA ASP A 99 -6.48 6.85 -20.27
C ASP A 99 -5.35 7.43 -19.41
N PHE A 100 -5.13 6.86 -18.22
CA PHE A 100 -4.02 7.25 -17.36
C PHE A 100 -2.65 6.92 -17.97
N GLU A 101 -2.47 5.75 -18.58
CA GLU A 101 -1.23 5.29 -19.21
C GLU A 101 -0.84 6.15 -20.41
N LEU A 102 -1.82 6.52 -21.25
CA LEU A 102 -1.61 7.40 -22.40
C LEU A 102 -1.15 8.81 -21.98
N ASN A 103 -1.50 9.23 -20.77
CA ASN A 103 -1.09 10.50 -20.20
C ASN A 103 0.11 10.38 -19.24
N LEU A 104 0.68 9.18 -19.10
CA LEU A 104 1.77 8.93 -18.16
C LEU A 104 3.09 9.49 -18.73
N PRO A 105 3.83 10.32 -17.98
CA PRO A 105 5.16 10.74 -18.42
C PRO A 105 6.09 9.53 -18.57
N VAL A 106 6.89 9.49 -19.64
CA VAL A 106 7.80 8.36 -19.97
C VAL A 106 8.72 7.98 -18.80
N GLY A 107 9.15 8.95 -18.00
CA GLY A 107 10.01 8.71 -16.83
C GLY A 107 9.28 8.32 -15.54
N ALA A 108 7.94 8.37 -15.50
CA ALA A 108 7.17 8.19 -14.28
C ALA A 108 7.25 6.75 -13.75
N MET A 109 7.23 5.74 -14.63
CA MET A 109 7.32 4.33 -14.21
C MET A 109 8.64 4.01 -13.51
N ALA A 110 9.78 4.43 -14.06
CA ALA A 110 11.09 4.16 -13.45
C ALA A 110 11.19 4.79 -12.05
N ARG A 111 10.75 6.04 -11.91
CA ARG A 111 10.72 6.74 -10.62
C ARG A 111 9.74 6.11 -9.63
N ALA A 112 8.59 5.64 -10.11
CA ALA A 112 7.62 4.94 -9.29
C ALA A 112 8.18 3.63 -8.73
N VAL A 113 8.95 2.88 -9.52
CA VAL A 113 9.63 1.66 -9.07
C VAL A 113 10.66 1.97 -7.98
N GLU A 114 11.49 3.00 -8.18
CA GLU A 114 12.45 3.47 -7.16
C GLU A 114 11.74 3.84 -5.84
N GLN A 115 10.66 4.62 -5.93
CA GLN A 115 9.88 5.04 -4.76
C GLN A 115 9.13 3.89 -4.10
N LEU A 116 8.65 2.92 -4.89
CA LEU A 116 8.03 1.70 -4.37
C LEU A 116 9.02 0.84 -3.62
N ALA A 117 10.24 0.68 -4.13
CA ALA A 117 11.29 -0.04 -3.44
C ALA A 117 11.55 0.59 -2.05
N ALA A 118 11.69 1.93 -2.00
CA ALA A 118 11.86 2.65 -0.73
C ALA A 118 10.63 2.54 0.19
N GLY A 119 9.42 2.67 -0.35
CA GLY A 119 8.17 2.66 0.43
C GLY A 119 7.79 1.27 0.98
N ILE A 120 8.02 0.21 0.21
CA ILE A 120 7.68 -1.17 0.61
C ILE A 120 8.60 -1.66 1.74
N GLU A 121 9.90 -1.35 1.68
CA GLU A 121 10.84 -1.69 2.76
C GLU A 121 10.41 -1.05 4.10
N MET A 122 9.85 0.16 4.05
CA MET A 122 9.39 0.89 5.24
C MET A 122 8.03 0.41 5.76
N VAL A 123 7.06 0.10 4.89
CA VAL A 123 5.76 -0.49 5.31
C VAL A 123 5.97 -1.88 5.91
N GLY A 124 6.87 -2.68 5.34
CA GLY A 124 7.30 -3.94 5.94
C GLY A 124 7.88 -3.76 7.34
N ALA A 125 8.66 -2.70 7.57
CA ALA A 125 9.21 -2.38 8.89
C ALA A 125 8.17 -1.85 9.90
N ALA A 126 7.05 -1.28 9.46
CA ALA A 126 5.99 -0.74 10.31
C ALA A 126 4.91 -1.79 10.68
N GLN A 127 4.77 -2.87 9.92
CA GLN A 127 3.76 -3.93 10.19
C GLN A 127 4.16 -4.90 11.33
N PHE A 128 5.35 -4.77 11.91
CA PHE A 128 5.85 -5.66 12.97
C PHE A 128 6.17 -4.96 14.31
N GLU A 129 5.54 -3.83 14.64
CA GLU A 129 5.39 -3.42 16.05
C GLU A 129 4.07 -3.98 16.62
N THR A 130 3.87 -5.29 16.53
CA THR A 130 3.04 -5.95 17.53
C THR A 130 3.89 -6.04 18.78
N VAL A 131 3.76 -5.06 19.68
CA VAL A 131 4.25 -5.21 21.05
C VAL A 131 3.62 -6.52 21.56
N PRO A 132 4.41 -7.57 21.85
CA PRO A 132 3.85 -8.73 22.53
C PRO A 132 3.25 -8.20 23.82
N ARG A 133 1.95 -8.46 24.02
CA ARG A 133 1.26 -8.14 25.27
C ARG A 133 2.12 -8.70 26.39
N GLU A 134 2.76 -7.82 27.17
CA GLU A 134 3.46 -8.24 28.38
C GLU A 134 2.43 -8.97 29.25
N GLU A 135 2.61 -10.28 29.40
CA GLU A 135 1.94 -11.02 30.46
C GLU A 135 2.49 -10.45 31.77
N SER A 136 1.73 -9.54 32.38
CA SER A 136 2.10 -8.99 33.67
C SER A 136 2.27 -10.13 34.69
N PRO A 137 3.40 -10.21 35.40
CA PRO A 137 3.66 -11.25 36.37
C PRO A 137 2.90 -10.92 37.66
N GLY A 138 1.89 -11.72 38.00
CA GLY A 138 1.35 -11.75 39.36
C GLY A 138 -0.18 -11.70 39.50
N GLY A 139 -0.76 -12.87 39.71
CA GLY A 139 -1.70 -13.13 40.80
C GLY A 139 -3.05 -12.39 40.84
N ARG A 140 -4.13 -13.13 40.57
CA ARG A 140 -5.20 -13.35 41.55
C ARG A 140 -6.01 -14.59 41.20
N GLN A 141 -6.01 -15.52 42.14
CA GLN A 141 -6.86 -16.70 42.21
C GLN A 141 -8.24 -16.23 42.69
N GLU A 142 -9.28 -16.35 41.86
CA GLU A 142 -10.67 -16.27 42.31
C GLU A 142 -11.47 -17.38 41.61
N SER A 143 -12.08 -18.25 42.39
CA SER A 143 -13.20 -19.11 42.01
C SER A 143 -14.37 -18.77 42.95
N PRO A 144 -15.61 -19.13 42.64
CA PRO A 144 -16.46 -18.88 41.46
C PRO A 144 -17.65 -17.96 41.87
N PRO A 145 -18.78 -17.95 41.13
CA PRO A 145 -20.00 -18.38 41.83
C PRO A 145 -20.82 -19.42 41.05
N PRO A 146 -21.62 -20.24 41.76
CA PRO A 146 -22.39 -21.34 41.19
C PRO A 146 -23.81 -20.91 40.77
N ASN A 147 -24.50 -21.87 40.14
CA ASN A 147 -25.95 -22.01 39.93
C ASN A 147 -26.47 -21.54 38.55
N SER A 148 -27.46 -22.19 37.96
CA SER A 148 -28.50 -23.09 38.50
C SER A 148 -28.83 -24.24 37.55
#